data_AF-M2AQF9-F1
#
_entry.id   AF-M2AQF9-F1
#
_cell.length_a   1.000
_cell.length_b   1.000
_cell.length_c   1.000
_cell.angle_alpha   90.00
_cell.angle_beta   90.00
_cell.angle_gamma   90.00
#
_symmetry.space_group_name_H-M   'P 1'
#
loop_
_entity.id
_entity.type
_entity.pdbx_description
1 polymer ?
#
loop_
_entity_poly.entity_id
_entity_poly.type
_entity_poly.pdbx_seq_one_letter_code
_entity_poly.pdbx_strand_id
1 'polypeptide(L)'
;MEKYSFQNRTHKLIAGIFLFIGISSFCFAQEIPVKSLDSDKIKIFSLDECDSIFTEYYRNNTIGDEDLKILIDGIKALTDSLEKILLENKKNRDIKKQNELLISYLKHAEIISTIYNYGGMNHKAKIIKKIDKDLKRFLKLSDLEGEVYLKYADYLYTKLPLPETKRFNTILTLPVLYRMALLKDKTNKAAFVKLSCWYVSSADETTSNFNSQIKATEKYIEELNEVDKFNAYMWYSIFYMKIYDTKKGWECFYKAKNIFPNHPIVSLLYENYKKGILKL
;
A
#
# COMPACT_ATOMS: atom_id res chain seq x y z
N MET A 1 11.55 -47.19 -3.02
CA MET A 1 12.32 -46.49 -4.08
C MET A 1 11.84 -45.05 -4.11
N GLU A 2 12.74 -44.15 -3.71
CA GLU A 2 12.78 -42.69 -3.85
C GLU A 2 11.54 -41.83 -3.55
N LYS A 3 11.44 -41.44 -2.26
CA LYS A 3 11.00 -40.10 -1.87
C LYS A 3 12.11 -39.11 -2.23
N TYR A 4 11.91 -38.26 -3.24
CA TYR A 4 12.80 -37.12 -3.51
C TYR A 4 12.07 -35.79 -3.74
N SER A 5 12.05 -35.02 -2.65
CA SER A 5 12.28 -33.58 -2.52
C SER A 5 11.58 -32.58 -3.46
N PHE A 6 10.34 -32.21 -3.14
CA PHE A 6 9.80 -30.90 -3.51
C PHE A 6 10.47 -29.75 -2.71
N GLN A 7 11.12 -30.06 -1.57
CA GLN A 7 11.85 -29.10 -0.73
C GLN A 7 13.14 -28.56 -1.37
N ASN A 8 13.79 -29.27 -2.30
CA ASN A 8 15.06 -28.81 -2.89
C ASN A 8 14.90 -27.80 -4.04
N ARG A 9 13.71 -27.69 -4.65
CA ARG A 9 13.46 -26.70 -5.71
C ARG A 9 13.14 -25.31 -5.16
N THR A 10 12.50 -25.20 -3.99
CA THR A 10 12.22 -23.91 -3.34
C THR A 10 13.49 -23.26 -2.80
N HIS A 11 14.45 -24.03 -2.30
CA HIS A 11 15.72 -23.49 -1.79
C HIS A 11 16.62 -22.95 -2.90
N LYS A 12 16.63 -23.54 -4.10
CA LYS A 12 17.37 -23.00 -5.26
C LYS A 12 16.72 -21.76 -5.88
N LEU A 13 15.39 -21.64 -5.82
CA LEU A 13 14.69 -20.43 -6.29
C LEU A 13 14.90 -19.25 -5.33
N ILE A 14 14.97 -19.51 -4.02
CA ILE A 14 15.27 -18.49 -3.02
C ILE A 14 16.75 -18.08 -3.09
N ALA A 15 17.68 -19.01 -3.33
CA ALA A 15 19.09 -18.67 -3.53
C ALA A 15 19.36 -17.90 -4.85
N GLY A 16 18.58 -18.13 -5.91
CA GLY A 16 18.70 -17.45 -7.20
C GLY A 16 18.25 -15.97 -7.20
N ILE A 17 17.42 -15.57 -6.24
CA ILE A 17 16.97 -14.16 -6.10
C ILE A 17 17.99 -13.32 -5.31
N PHE A 18 18.88 -13.95 -4.54
CA PHE A 18 19.91 -13.24 -3.76
C PHE A 18 21.23 -12.98 -4.50
N LEU A 19 21.40 -13.46 -5.75
CA LEU A 19 22.69 -13.45 -6.45
C LEU A 19 22.84 -12.43 -7.60
N PHE A 20 21.88 -11.52 -7.78
CA PHE A 20 22.00 -10.42 -8.77
C PHE A 20 22.25 -9.03 -8.16
N ILE A 21 22.70 -8.97 -6.90
CA ILE A 21 23.17 -7.73 -6.26
C ILE A 21 24.63 -7.93 -5.85
N GLY A 22 25.49 -7.99 -6.86
CA GLY A 22 26.93 -8.02 -6.68
C GLY A 22 27.59 -7.04 -7.63
N ILE A 23 28.31 -6.09 -7.03
CA ILE A 23 29.41 -5.30 -7.62
C ILE A 23 29.01 -3.98 -8.29
N SER A 24 29.04 -2.91 -7.50
CA SER A 24 29.95 -1.79 -7.75
C SER A 24 30.03 -0.92 -6.49
N SER A 25 31.13 -1.12 -5.76
CA SER A 25 31.61 -0.21 -4.73
C SER A 25 32.05 1.09 -5.39
N PHE A 26 31.53 2.22 -4.93
CA PHE A 26 32.26 3.49 -4.94
C PHE A 26 31.95 4.21 -3.64
N CYS A 27 32.96 4.22 -2.76
CA CYS A 27 33.02 5.09 -1.60
C CYS A 27 33.29 6.51 -2.09
N PHE A 28 32.38 7.44 -1.81
CA PHE A 28 32.74 8.83 -1.58
C PHE A 28 32.22 9.21 -0.20
N ALA A 29 33.13 9.26 0.76
CA ALA A 29 32.91 10.01 1.98
C ALA A 29 32.99 11.49 1.60
N GLN A 30 31.85 12.17 1.62
CA GLN A 30 31.80 13.62 1.71
C GLN A 30 31.14 13.94 3.05
N GLU A 31 31.92 14.53 3.94
CA GLU A 31 31.44 15.14 5.17
C GLU A 31 30.44 16.23 4.79
N ILE A 32 29.16 16.02 5.14
CA ILE A 32 28.14 17.06 5.02
C ILE A 32 28.31 17.97 6.23
N PRO A 33 28.59 19.28 6.06
CA PRO A 33 28.69 20.19 7.18
C PRO A 33 27.31 20.33 7.83
N VAL A 34 27.23 20.01 9.12
CA VAL A 34 26.06 20.27 9.96
C VAL A 34 25.93 21.79 10.11
N LYS A 35 25.17 22.43 9.23
CA LYS A 35 24.60 23.74 9.52
C LYS A 35 23.38 23.51 10.40
N SER A 36 23.52 23.84 11.68
CA SER A 36 22.39 24.10 12.58
C SER A 36 21.58 25.25 12.01
N LEU A 37 20.42 24.95 11.41
CA LEU A 37 19.35 25.92 11.22
C LEU A 37 18.24 25.56 12.20
N ASP A 38 18.13 26.34 13.27
CA ASP A 38 16.84 26.60 13.88
C ASP A 38 15.95 27.26 12.81
N SER A 39 15.08 26.48 12.18
CA SER A 39 14.07 26.95 11.24
C SER A 39 12.71 26.38 11.65
N ASP A 40 11.67 27.22 11.60
CA ASP A 40 10.26 26.89 11.80
C ASP A 40 9.96 25.40 11.60
N LYS A 41 9.51 24.71 12.65
CA LYS A 41 9.23 23.27 12.63
C LYS A 41 8.34 22.96 11.41
N ILE A 42 8.91 22.30 10.40
CA ILE A 42 8.20 21.86 9.19
C ILE A 42 6.96 21.09 9.66
N LYS A 43 5.76 21.56 9.28
CA LYS A 43 4.51 20.86 9.60
C LYS A 43 4.54 19.49 8.93
N ILE A 44 4.28 18.45 9.71
CA ILE A 44 4.07 17.07 9.23
C ILE A 44 2.64 16.72 9.59
N PHE A 45 1.87 16.21 8.63
CA PHE A 45 0.50 15.78 8.92
C PHE A 45 0.50 14.57 9.86
N SER A 46 -0.40 14.59 10.84
CA SER A 46 -0.77 13.40 11.60
C SER A 46 -1.45 12.36 10.69
N LEU A 47 -1.60 11.14 11.19
CA LEU A 47 -2.27 10.08 10.43
C LEU A 47 -3.74 10.44 10.13
N ASP A 48 -4.44 11.06 11.09
CA ASP A 48 -5.83 11.48 10.94
C ASP A 48 -5.97 12.63 9.93
N GLU A 49 -5.04 13.59 9.93
CA GLU A 49 -4.97 14.64 8.90
C GLU A 49 -4.72 14.03 7.51
N CYS A 50 -3.80 13.05 7.40
CA CYS A 50 -3.57 12.33 6.16
C CYS A 50 -4.83 11.59 5.68
N ASP A 51 -5.54 10.88 6.55
CA ASP A 51 -6.77 10.16 6.19
C ASP A 51 -7.87 11.13 5.76
N SER A 52 -7.97 12.30 6.41
CA SER A 52 -8.92 13.35 6.03
C SER A 52 -8.62 13.91 4.63
N ILE A 53 -7.35 14.26 4.37
CA ILE A 53 -6.90 14.75 3.05
C ILE A 53 -7.15 13.70 1.97
N PHE A 54 -6.88 12.43 2.27
CA PHE A 54 -7.05 11.37 1.29
C PHE A 54 -8.52 11.10 0.96
N THR A 55 -9.38 11.18 1.98
CA THR A 55 -10.83 11.10 1.83
C THR A 55 -11.37 12.24 0.95
N GLU A 56 -10.93 13.48 1.19
CA GLU A 56 -11.31 14.62 0.36
C GLU A 56 -10.79 14.49 -1.07
N TYR A 57 -9.59 13.94 -1.27
CA TYR A 57 -9.10 13.61 -2.61
C TYR A 57 -9.98 12.58 -3.31
N TYR A 58 -10.46 11.54 -2.62
CA TYR A 58 -11.40 10.56 -3.21
C TYR A 58 -12.76 11.18 -3.58
N ARG A 59 -13.21 12.20 -2.85
CA ARG A 59 -14.46 12.91 -3.13
C ARG A 59 -14.33 13.85 -4.33
N ASN A 60 -13.25 14.60 -4.38
CA ASN A 60 -13.13 15.77 -5.26
C ASN A 60 -12.11 15.59 -6.40
N ASN A 61 -11.27 14.56 -6.34
CA ASN A 61 -10.16 14.30 -7.26
C ASN A 61 -9.19 15.49 -7.39
N THR A 62 -9.06 16.28 -6.32
CA THR A 62 -8.20 17.47 -6.23
C THR A 62 -7.57 17.56 -4.84
N ILE A 63 -6.45 18.25 -4.75
CA ILE A 63 -5.78 18.59 -3.49
C ILE A 63 -5.35 20.06 -3.56
N GLY A 64 -5.41 20.77 -2.44
CA GLY A 64 -4.91 22.15 -2.36
C GLY A 64 -3.40 22.22 -2.55
N ASP A 65 -2.90 23.30 -3.14
CA ASP A 65 -1.46 23.52 -3.33
C ASP A 65 -0.69 23.55 -2.00
N GLU A 66 -1.30 24.11 -0.96
CA GLU A 66 -0.73 24.15 0.40
C GLU A 66 -0.62 22.75 1.01
N ASP A 67 -1.68 21.94 0.95
CA ASP A 67 -1.66 20.57 1.45
C ASP A 67 -0.63 19.71 0.71
N LEU A 68 -0.56 19.86 -0.62
CA LEU A 68 0.45 19.17 -1.42
C LEU A 68 1.87 19.59 -1.04
N LYS A 69 2.08 20.89 -0.74
CA LYS A 69 3.38 21.39 -0.26
C LYS A 69 3.73 20.78 1.10
N ILE A 70 2.78 20.77 2.05
CA ILE A 70 2.98 20.18 3.38
C ILE A 70 3.31 18.69 3.26
N LEU A 71 2.61 17.93 2.41
CA LEU A 71 2.91 16.51 2.18
C LEU A 71 4.35 16.30 1.68
N ILE A 72 4.81 17.12 0.73
CA ILE A 72 6.14 17.01 0.14
C ILE A 72 7.23 17.42 1.13
N ASP A 73 7.03 18.52 1.86
CA ASP A 73 7.99 18.98 2.87
C ASP A 73 8.02 18.03 4.07
N GLY A 74 6.89 17.45 4.45
CA GLY A 74 6.79 16.39 5.44
C GLY A 74 7.59 15.15 5.07
N ILE A 75 7.55 14.69 3.81
CA ILE A 75 8.42 13.60 3.32
C ILE A 75 9.90 13.92 3.54
N LYS A 76 10.34 15.16 3.29
CA LYS A 76 11.75 15.54 3.51
C LYS A 76 12.11 15.48 4.99
N ALA A 77 11.28 16.08 5.86
CA ALA A 77 11.52 16.08 7.30
C ALA A 77 11.51 14.67 7.90
N LEU A 78 10.63 13.79 7.40
CA LEU A 78 10.57 12.38 7.79
C LEU A 78 11.78 11.59 7.27
N THR A 79 12.24 11.84 6.04
CA THR A 79 13.51 11.28 5.53
C THR A 79 14.66 11.62 6.46
N ASP A 80 14.84 12.89 6.81
CA ASP A 80 15.95 13.34 7.66
C ASP A 80 15.88 12.71 9.06
N SER A 81 14.68 12.59 9.61
CA SER A 81 14.45 11.95 10.92
C SER A 81 14.74 10.44 10.89
N LEU A 82 14.32 9.75 9.83
CA LEU A 82 14.61 8.33 9.63
C LEU A 82 16.11 8.09 9.39
N GLU A 83 16.78 8.95 8.63
CA GLU A 83 18.22 8.84 8.41
C GLU A 83 19.01 8.96 9.71
N LYS A 84 18.65 9.91 10.58
CA LYS A 84 19.29 10.05 11.91
C LYS A 84 19.21 8.75 12.72
N ILE A 85 18.02 8.15 12.82
CA ILE A 85 17.83 6.88 13.55
C ILE A 85 18.60 5.73 12.89
N LEU A 86 18.60 5.67 11.56
CA LEU A 86 19.28 4.58 10.85
C LEU A 86 20.81 4.68 10.88
N LEU A 87 21.37 5.86 11.14
CA LEU A 87 22.80 6.05 11.39
C LEU A 87 23.23 5.57 12.78
N GLU A 88 22.30 5.47 13.73
CA GLU A 88 22.61 4.92 15.05
C GLU A 88 22.97 3.43 14.97
N ASN A 89 23.80 2.99 15.92
CA ASN A 89 24.14 1.58 16.08
C ASN A 89 22.85 0.77 16.26
N LYS A 90 22.69 -0.32 15.50
CA LYS A 90 21.48 -1.14 15.49
C LYS A 90 21.00 -1.57 16.88
N LYS A 91 21.92 -1.79 17.84
CA LYS A 91 21.58 -2.16 19.23
C LYS A 91 20.92 -1.05 20.04
N ASN A 92 21.11 0.22 19.65
CA ASN A 92 20.66 1.39 20.39
C ASN A 92 19.47 2.08 19.72
N ARG A 93 19.02 1.61 18.56
CA ARG A 93 17.93 2.24 17.81
C ARG A 93 16.63 2.13 18.57
N ASP A 94 15.91 3.24 18.66
CA ASP A 94 14.52 3.24 19.08
C ASP A 94 13.65 2.65 17.95
N ILE A 95 13.43 1.33 18.01
CA ILE A 95 12.65 0.59 17.01
C ILE A 95 11.21 1.07 16.97
N LYS A 96 10.63 1.45 18.12
CA LYS A 96 9.25 1.97 18.16
C LYS A 96 9.17 3.28 17.41
N LYS A 97 10.07 4.22 17.72
CA LYS A 97 10.12 5.53 17.04
C LYS A 97 10.39 5.41 15.55
N GLN A 98 11.28 4.49 15.16
CA GLN A 98 11.56 4.18 13.76
C GLN A 98 10.29 3.71 13.03
N ASN A 99 9.52 2.78 13.61
CA ASN A 99 8.28 2.28 13.01
C ASN A 99 7.21 3.39 12.94
N GLU A 100 7.05 4.20 13.98
CA GLU A 100 6.14 5.37 13.96
C GLU A 100 6.47 6.32 12.80
N LEU A 101 7.74 6.66 12.62
CA LEU A 101 8.19 7.54 11.53
C LEU A 101 7.98 6.89 10.15
N LEU A 102 8.22 5.57 10.02
CA LEU A 102 7.97 4.83 8.79
C LEU A 102 6.49 4.81 8.43
N ILE A 103 5.60 4.63 9.40
CA ILE A 103 4.14 4.66 9.20
C ILE A 103 3.72 6.03 8.67
N SER A 104 4.15 7.12 9.32
CA SER A 104 3.87 8.49 8.85
C SER A 104 4.43 8.75 7.45
N TYR A 105 5.66 8.30 7.18
CA TYR A 105 6.30 8.44 5.87
C TYR A 105 5.50 7.72 4.78
N LEU A 106 5.14 6.46 5.03
CA LEU A 106 4.37 5.65 4.09
C LEU A 106 3.00 6.25 3.81
N LYS A 107 2.36 6.85 4.81
CA LYS A 107 1.07 7.50 4.63
C LYS A 107 1.15 8.75 3.75
N HIS A 108 2.17 9.59 3.95
CA HIS A 108 2.44 10.72 3.05
C HIS A 108 2.76 10.23 1.63
N ALA A 109 3.59 9.18 1.52
CA ALA A 109 4.01 8.61 0.26
C ALA A 109 2.82 7.99 -0.52
N GLU A 110 1.87 7.35 0.16
CA GLU A 110 0.64 6.80 -0.42
C GLU A 110 -0.17 7.90 -1.12
N ILE A 111 -0.43 9.00 -0.42
CA ILE A 111 -1.23 10.12 -0.95
C ILE A 111 -0.51 10.75 -2.15
N ILE A 112 0.77 11.08 -2.00
CA ILE A 112 1.59 11.66 -3.07
C ILE A 112 1.65 10.74 -4.30
N SER A 113 1.84 9.44 -4.09
CA SER A 113 1.90 8.45 -5.17
C SER A 113 0.56 8.31 -5.88
N THR A 114 -0.55 8.32 -5.13
CA THR A 114 -1.90 8.31 -5.70
C THR A 114 -2.11 9.53 -6.59
N ILE A 115 -1.91 10.74 -6.06
CA ILE A 115 -2.07 11.99 -6.84
C ILE A 115 -1.22 11.96 -8.11
N TYR A 116 0.03 11.49 -8.01
CA TYR A 116 0.89 11.35 -9.19
C TYR A 116 0.34 10.37 -10.23
N ASN A 117 -0.08 9.18 -9.81
CA ASN A 117 -0.55 8.13 -10.72
C ASN A 117 -1.88 8.47 -11.40
N TYR A 118 -2.72 9.30 -10.77
CA TYR A 118 -3.95 9.82 -11.35
C TYR A 118 -3.77 11.13 -12.14
N GLY A 119 -2.53 11.60 -12.30
CA GLY A 119 -2.21 12.72 -13.20
C GLY A 119 -2.10 14.09 -12.52
N GLY A 120 -2.37 14.21 -11.22
CA GLY A 120 -2.41 15.48 -10.50
C GLY A 120 -1.05 16.14 -10.28
N MET A 121 0.07 15.44 -10.49
CA MET A 121 1.42 16.00 -10.32
C MET A 121 2.46 15.43 -11.31
N ASN A 122 2.09 15.29 -12.58
CA ASN A 122 2.91 14.67 -13.63
C ASN A 122 4.36 15.21 -13.75
N HIS A 123 4.56 16.50 -13.46
CA HIS A 123 5.88 17.15 -13.50
C HIS A 123 6.81 16.79 -12.33
N LYS A 124 6.30 16.10 -11.29
CA LYS A 124 7.03 15.77 -10.05
C LYS A 124 7.55 14.31 -10.01
N ALA A 125 7.77 13.69 -11.17
CA ALA A 125 8.27 12.31 -11.27
C ALA A 125 9.59 12.05 -10.49
N LYS A 126 10.45 13.08 -10.35
CA LYS A 126 11.68 13.00 -9.55
C LYS A 126 11.40 12.71 -8.07
N ILE A 127 10.32 13.27 -7.52
CA ILE A 127 9.91 13.05 -6.12
C ILE A 127 9.54 11.58 -5.92
N ILE A 128 8.72 11.01 -6.80
CA ILE A 128 8.31 9.60 -6.72
C ILE A 128 9.52 8.66 -6.81
N LYS A 129 10.44 8.91 -7.74
CA LYS A 129 11.68 8.12 -7.84
C LYS A 129 12.52 8.18 -6.56
N LYS A 130 12.57 9.35 -5.90
CA LYS A 130 13.27 9.51 -4.62
C LYS A 130 12.56 8.71 -3.51
N ILE A 131 11.24 8.84 -3.39
CA ILE A 131 10.42 8.08 -2.42
C ILE A 131 10.64 6.57 -2.61
N ASP A 132 10.58 6.06 -3.84
CA ASP A 132 10.81 4.63 -4.14
C ASP A 132 12.20 4.16 -3.70
N LYS A 133 13.23 5.00 -3.91
CA LYS A 133 14.62 4.69 -3.50
C LYS A 133 14.75 4.69 -1.98
N ASP A 134 14.21 5.72 -1.33
CA ASP A 134 14.29 5.91 0.12
C ASP A 134 13.54 4.78 0.83
N LEU A 135 12.32 4.44 0.41
CA LEU A 135 11.54 3.33 0.98
C LEU A 135 12.26 1.99 0.88
N LYS A 136 12.82 1.65 -0.29
CA LYS A 136 13.60 0.41 -0.46
C LYS A 136 14.76 0.32 0.54
N ARG A 137 15.46 1.44 0.75
CA ARG A 137 16.57 1.51 1.72
C ARG A 137 16.04 1.40 3.15
N PHE A 138 15.04 2.19 3.51
CA PHE A 138 14.49 2.24 4.87
C PHE A 138 13.91 0.90 5.30
N LEU A 139 13.09 0.26 4.47
CA LEU A 139 12.50 -1.05 4.76
C LEU A 139 13.56 -2.15 4.89
N LYS A 140 14.67 -2.06 4.14
CA LYS A 140 15.78 -3.03 4.24
C LYS A 140 16.59 -2.88 5.53
N LEU A 141 16.74 -1.66 6.04
CA LEU A 141 17.60 -1.35 7.20
C LEU A 141 16.87 -1.38 8.54
N SER A 142 15.55 -1.52 8.52
CA SER A 142 14.66 -1.38 9.67
C SER A 142 14.13 -2.74 10.13
N ASP A 143 13.99 -2.91 11.45
CA ASP A 143 13.21 -4.01 12.01
C ASP A 143 11.72 -3.59 12.05
N LEU A 144 10.89 -4.30 11.26
CA LEU A 144 9.54 -3.86 10.91
C LEU A 144 8.44 -4.51 11.77
N GLU A 145 7.48 -3.69 12.19
CA GLU A 145 6.22 -4.10 12.81
C GLU A 145 5.12 -4.36 11.77
N GLY A 146 4.04 -5.01 12.22
CA GLY A 146 2.92 -5.41 11.36
C GLY A 146 2.30 -4.25 10.57
N GLU A 147 2.10 -3.11 11.22
CA GLU A 147 1.47 -1.93 10.60
C GLU A 147 2.33 -1.33 9.48
N VAL A 148 3.66 -1.39 9.57
CA VAL A 148 4.55 -0.93 8.49
C VAL A 148 4.38 -1.79 7.23
N TYR A 149 4.22 -3.10 7.37
CA TYR A 149 3.93 -3.97 6.23
C TYR A 149 2.61 -3.61 5.57
N LEU A 150 1.57 -3.31 6.37
CA LEU A 150 0.26 -2.91 5.87
C LEU A 150 0.34 -1.57 5.11
N LYS A 151 0.93 -0.53 5.71
CA LYS A 151 1.09 0.77 5.04
C LYS A 151 1.97 0.71 3.79
N TYR A 152 2.96 -0.18 3.78
CA TYR A 152 3.76 -0.40 2.58
C TYR A 152 2.98 -1.08 1.47
N ALA A 153 2.10 -2.03 1.82
CA ALA A 153 1.17 -2.62 0.86
C ALA A 153 0.22 -1.55 0.27
N ASP A 154 -0.27 -0.63 1.10
CA ASP A 154 -1.11 0.50 0.66
C ASP A 154 -0.38 1.40 -0.35
N TYR A 155 0.87 1.77 -0.04
CA TYR A 155 1.73 2.50 -0.97
C TYR A 155 1.92 1.74 -2.29
N LEU A 156 2.21 0.44 -2.24
CA LEU A 156 2.39 -0.38 -3.43
C LEU A 156 1.09 -0.54 -4.23
N TYR A 157 -0.07 -0.59 -3.58
CA TYR A 157 -1.37 -0.67 -4.23
C TYR A 157 -1.59 0.51 -5.18
N THR A 158 -1.12 1.71 -4.80
CA THR A 158 -1.19 2.90 -5.66
C THR A 158 -0.47 2.71 -7.01
N LYS A 159 0.48 1.78 -7.10
CA LYS A 159 1.27 1.49 -8.31
C LYS A 159 0.58 0.51 -9.26
N LEU A 160 -0.53 -0.12 -8.85
CA LEU A 160 -1.26 -1.07 -9.70
C LEU A 160 -1.74 -0.46 -11.02
N PRO A 161 -2.18 0.81 -11.12
CA PRO A 161 -2.59 1.40 -12.40
C PRO A 161 -1.45 1.54 -13.42
N LEU A 162 -0.17 1.45 -13.00
CA LEU A 162 0.98 1.61 -13.89
C LEU A 162 1.07 0.51 -14.96
N PRO A 163 1.80 0.76 -16.07
CA PRO A 163 2.01 -0.23 -17.14
C PRO A 163 2.54 -1.57 -16.64
N GLU A 164 2.17 -2.65 -17.32
CA GLU A 164 2.39 -4.05 -16.90
C GLU A 164 3.83 -4.37 -16.51
N THR A 165 4.82 -3.80 -17.20
CA THR A 165 6.26 -3.99 -16.94
C THR A 165 6.68 -3.62 -15.52
N LYS A 166 5.91 -2.75 -14.85
CA LYS A 166 6.12 -2.34 -13.44
C LYS A 166 5.12 -2.98 -12.48
N ARG A 167 4.04 -3.56 -12.98
CA ARG A 167 2.88 -4.05 -12.21
C ARG A 167 3.08 -5.46 -11.66
N PHE A 168 3.73 -6.35 -12.41
CA PHE A 168 3.81 -7.78 -12.04
C PHE A 168 4.46 -8.03 -10.67
N ASN A 169 5.56 -7.36 -10.37
CA ASN A 169 6.23 -7.48 -9.08
C ASN A 169 5.33 -6.98 -7.92
N THR A 170 4.60 -5.89 -8.14
CA THR A 170 3.63 -5.36 -7.17
C THR A 170 2.54 -6.38 -6.87
N ILE A 171 1.97 -6.98 -7.94
CA ILE A 171 0.91 -8.00 -7.84
C ILE A 171 1.37 -9.15 -6.93
N LEU A 172 2.57 -9.68 -7.14
CA LEU A 172 3.07 -10.80 -6.33
C LEU A 172 3.44 -10.38 -4.89
N THR A 173 3.81 -9.12 -4.67
CA THR A 173 4.29 -8.62 -3.38
C THR A 173 3.14 -8.34 -2.39
N LEU A 174 2.02 -7.78 -2.86
CA LEU A 174 0.89 -7.39 -2.01
C LEU A 174 0.39 -8.51 -1.06
N PRO A 175 0.05 -9.73 -1.52
CA PRO A 175 -0.42 -10.78 -0.62
C PRO A 175 0.66 -11.25 0.37
N VAL A 176 1.94 -11.11 0.04
CA VAL A 176 3.03 -11.40 0.98
C VAL A 176 3.04 -10.39 2.11
N LEU A 177 2.94 -9.09 1.80
CA LEU A 177 2.93 -8.02 2.81
C LEU A 177 1.73 -8.12 3.75
N TYR A 178 0.51 -8.39 3.24
CA TYR A 178 -0.65 -8.58 4.10
C TYR A 178 -0.49 -9.79 5.03
N ARG A 179 0.08 -10.90 4.54
CA ARG A 179 0.39 -12.05 5.41
C ARG A 179 1.48 -11.72 6.43
N MET A 180 2.49 -10.93 6.08
CA MET A 180 3.50 -10.47 7.05
C MET A 180 2.90 -9.60 8.14
N ALA A 181 1.97 -8.71 7.79
CA ALA A 181 1.20 -7.93 8.77
C ALA A 181 0.43 -8.87 9.71
N LEU A 182 -0.28 -9.86 9.17
CA LEU A 182 -1.04 -10.85 9.95
C LEU A 182 -0.17 -11.81 10.79
N LEU A 183 1.06 -12.09 10.36
CA LEU A 183 2.01 -12.87 11.16
C LEU A 183 2.49 -12.10 12.39
N LYS A 184 2.61 -10.77 12.28
CA LYS A 184 3.00 -9.87 13.38
C LYS A 184 1.82 -9.48 14.28
N ASP A 185 0.65 -9.28 13.69
CA ASP A 185 -0.61 -8.98 14.37
C ASP A 185 -1.74 -9.80 13.74
N LYS A 186 -2.06 -10.92 14.39
CA LYS A 186 -3.12 -11.85 13.94
C LYS A 186 -4.52 -11.28 14.05
N THR A 187 -4.69 -10.12 14.67
CA THR A 187 -5.99 -9.46 14.85
C THR A 187 -6.19 -8.28 13.91
N ASN A 188 -5.22 -7.99 13.04
CA ASN A 188 -5.29 -6.87 12.10
C ASN A 188 -6.39 -7.09 11.04
N LYS A 189 -7.56 -6.52 11.32
CA LYS A 189 -8.77 -6.62 10.49
C LYS A 189 -8.58 -6.03 9.10
N ALA A 190 -7.88 -4.90 9.00
CA ALA A 190 -7.59 -4.26 7.71
C ALA A 190 -6.73 -5.16 6.82
N ALA A 191 -5.67 -5.76 7.37
CA ALA A 191 -4.83 -6.71 6.62
C ALA A 191 -5.63 -7.94 6.14
N PHE A 192 -6.56 -8.46 6.95
CA PHE A 192 -7.46 -9.55 6.53
C PHE A 192 -8.36 -9.14 5.37
N VAL A 193 -9.04 -7.99 5.48
CA VAL A 193 -9.93 -7.52 4.42
C VAL A 193 -9.15 -7.27 3.13
N LYS A 194 -8.00 -6.58 3.20
CA LYS A 194 -7.18 -6.27 2.02
C LYS A 194 -6.61 -7.54 1.36
N LEU A 195 -6.23 -8.55 2.15
CA LEU A 195 -5.85 -9.86 1.62
C LEU A 195 -7.02 -10.58 0.93
N SER A 196 -8.23 -10.53 1.50
CA SER A 196 -9.43 -11.08 0.87
C SER A 196 -9.78 -10.34 -0.43
N CYS A 197 -9.71 -9.00 -0.45
CA CYS A 197 -9.91 -8.19 -1.65
C CYS A 197 -8.92 -8.59 -2.76
N TRP A 198 -7.67 -8.86 -2.40
CA TRP A 198 -6.67 -9.36 -3.34
C TRP A 198 -7.08 -10.67 -4.02
N TYR A 199 -7.62 -11.63 -3.24
CA TYR A 199 -8.07 -12.92 -3.75
C TYR A 199 -9.32 -12.85 -4.62
N VAL A 200 -10.10 -11.77 -4.57
CA VAL A 200 -11.26 -11.58 -5.46
C VAL A 200 -10.87 -11.65 -6.93
N SER A 201 -9.65 -11.21 -7.27
CA SER A 201 -9.14 -11.27 -8.65
C SER A 201 -9.18 -12.69 -9.23
N SER A 202 -8.79 -13.68 -8.42
CA SER A 202 -8.76 -15.11 -8.76
C SER A 202 -10.00 -15.90 -8.32
N ALA A 203 -10.88 -15.34 -7.50
CA ALA A 203 -12.06 -16.03 -7.00
C ALA A 203 -13.19 -16.06 -8.03
N ASP A 204 -13.87 -17.20 -8.11
CA ASP A 204 -15.05 -17.47 -8.93
C ASP A 204 -15.97 -18.50 -8.24
N GLU A 205 -17.03 -18.94 -8.92
CA GLU A 205 -17.99 -19.92 -8.41
C GLU A 205 -17.33 -21.24 -7.94
N THR A 206 -16.20 -21.63 -8.53
CA THR A 206 -15.52 -22.90 -8.26
C THR A 206 -14.47 -22.79 -7.14
N THR A 207 -14.10 -21.57 -6.75
CA THR A 207 -12.94 -21.33 -5.88
C THR A 207 -13.28 -21.35 -4.38
N SER A 208 -13.79 -22.49 -3.89
CA SER A 208 -14.39 -22.64 -2.54
C SER A 208 -13.52 -22.14 -1.37
N ASN A 209 -12.20 -22.38 -1.42
CA ASN A 209 -11.28 -21.99 -0.34
C ASN A 209 -11.20 -20.47 -0.18
N PHE A 210 -11.05 -19.71 -1.27
CA PHE A 210 -11.03 -18.25 -1.20
C PHE A 210 -12.42 -17.69 -0.91
N ASN A 211 -13.48 -18.29 -1.46
CA ASN A 211 -14.85 -17.84 -1.24
C ASN A 211 -15.21 -17.83 0.25
N SER A 212 -14.82 -18.88 0.97
CA SER A 212 -15.06 -18.99 2.41
C SER A 212 -14.31 -17.92 3.20
N GLN A 213 -13.04 -17.67 2.86
CA GLN A 213 -12.24 -16.63 3.50
C GLN A 213 -12.82 -15.23 3.21
N ILE A 214 -13.13 -14.92 1.96
CA ILE A 214 -13.66 -13.61 1.55
C ILE A 214 -14.95 -13.31 2.31
N LYS A 215 -15.91 -14.24 2.34
CA LYS A 215 -17.16 -14.08 3.09
C LYS A 215 -16.92 -13.87 4.59
N ALA A 216 -16.01 -14.61 5.20
CA ALA A 216 -15.73 -14.51 6.63
C ALA A 216 -15.15 -13.14 7.06
N THR A 217 -14.42 -12.47 6.16
CA THR A 217 -13.81 -11.17 6.42
C THR A 217 -14.71 -9.98 6.15
N GLU A 218 -15.88 -10.18 5.51
CA GLU A 218 -16.81 -9.10 5.16
C GLU A 218 -17.24 -8.26 6.38
N LYS A 219 -17.46 -8.93 7.53
CA LYS A 219 -17.90 -8.30 8.77
C LYS A 219 -16.94 -7.23 9.30
N TYR A 220 -15.68 -7.26 8.86
CA TYR A 220 -14.66 -6.30 9.29
C TYR A 220 -14.60 -5.05 8.42
N ILE A 221 -15.31 -5.01 7.28
CA ILE A 221 -15.29 -3.87 6.36
C ILE A 221 -15.80 -2.60 7.05
N GLU A 222 -16.80 -2.72 7.93
CA GLU A 222 -17.39 -1.58 8.62
C GLU A 222 -16.44 -0.87 9.58
N GLU A 223 -15.36 -1.54 10.00
CA GLU A 223 -14.35 -1.02 10.92
C GLU A 223 -13.19 -0.30 10.21
N LEU A 224 -13.20 -0.26 8.88
CA LEU A 224 -12.17 0.40 8.09
C LEU A 224 -12.45 1.90 7.95
N ASN A 225 -11.39 2.68 7.67
CA ASN A 225 -11.53 4.07 7.24
C ASN A 225 -12.34 4.17 5.93
N GLU A 226 -12.87 5.35 5.61
CA GLU A 226 -13.78 5.54 4.47
C GLU A 226 -13.20 5.05 3.14
N VAL A 227 -11.92 5.34 2.89
CA VAL A 227 -11.23 4.95 1.65
C VAL A 227 -11.09 3.43 1.53
N ASP A 228 -10.64 2.77 2.59
CA ASP A 228 -10.49 1.32 2.63
C ASP A 228 -11.85 0.61 2.59
N LYS A 229 -12.86 1.16 3.27
CA LYS A 229 -14.24 0.68 3.26
C LYS A 229 -14.83 0.73 1.85
N PHE A 230 -14.67 1.86 1.16
CA PHE A 230 -15.07 2.04 -0.23
C PHE A 230 -14.41 1.02 -1.15
N ASN A 231 -13.07 0.92 -1.09
CA ASN A 231 -12.30 0.00 -1.91
C ASN A 231 -12.70 -1.46 -1.64
N ALA A 232 -12.91 -1.82 -0.37
CA ALA A 232 -13.38 -3.15 0.00
C ALA A 232 -14.75 -3.45 -0.59
N TYR A 233 -15.74 -2.56 -0.46
CA TYR A 233 -17.06 -2.79 -1.02
C TYR A 233 -17.07 -2.92 -2.55
N MET A 234 -16.21 -2.18 -3.27
CA MET A 234 -16.07 -2.37 -4.72
C MET A 234 -15.56 -3.77 -5.06
N TRP A 235 -14.55 -4.27 -4.34
CA TRP A 235 -14.06 -5.64 -4.53
C TRP A 235 -15.08 -6.70 -4.12
N TYR A 236 -15.79 -6.53 -3.01
CA TYR A 236 -16.82 -7.47 -2.56
C TYR A 236 -18.02 -7.50 -3.49
N SER A 237 -18.39 -6.35 -4.07
CA SER A 237 -19.39 -6.28 -5.14
C SER A 237 -18.99 -7.20 -6.31
N ILE A 238 -17.74 -7.08 -6.79
CA ILE A 238 -17.21 -7.92 -7.87
C ILE A 238 -17.24 -9.39 -7.49
N PHE A 239 -16.79 -9.72 -6.28
CA PHE A 239 -16.81 -11.09 -5.76
C PHE A 239 -18.20 -11.71 -5.81
N TYR A 240 -19.20 -11.02 -5.24
CA TYR A 240 -20.56 -11.55 -5.18
C TYR A 240 -21.19 -11.68 -6.57
N MET A 241 -20.90 -10.75 -7.50
CA MET A 241 -21.32 -10.90 -8.89
C MET A 241 -20.70 -12.14 -9.56
N LYS A 242 -19.40 -12.42 -9.31
CA LYS A 242 -18.69 -13.58 -9.90
C LYS A 242 -19.21 -14.94 -9.40
N ILE A 243 -19.78 -14.99 -8.20
CA ILE A 243 -20.38 -16.21 -7.64
C ILE A 243 -21.92 -16.23 -7.80
N TYR A 244 -22.45 -15.38 -8.67
CA TYR A 244 -23.87 -15.29 -9.00
C TYR A 244 -24.82 -14.89 -7.85
N ASP A 245 -24.28 -14.33 -6.75
CA ASP A 245 -25.06 -13.67 -5.71
C ASP A 245 -25.28 -12.19 -6.07
N THR A 246 -26.07 -11.97 -7.11
CA THR A 246 -26.28 -10.64 -7.70
C THR A 246 -26.92 -9.65 -6.73
N LYS A 247 -27.82 -10.14 -5.85
CA LYS A 247 -28.44 -9.32 -4.81
C LYS A 247 -27.38 -8.74 -3.88
N LYS A 248 -26.46 -9.57 -3.39
CA LYS A 248 -25.41 -9.11 -2.48
C LYS A 248 -24.33 -8.32 -3.20
N GLY A 249 -24.05 -8.64 -4.47
CA GLY A 249 -23.21 -7.83 -5.34
C GLY A 249 -23.71 -6.39 -5.43
N TRP A 250 -24.99 -6.20 -5.75
CA TRP A 250 -25.61 -4.87 -5.79
C TRP A 250 -25.64 -4.19 -4.42
N GLU A 251 -25.89 -4.92 -3.33
CA GLU A 251 -25.83 -4.37 -1.97
C GLU A 251 -24.44 -3.77 -1.67
N CYS A 252 -23.37 -4.52 -1.92
CA CYS A 252 -22.00 -4.03 -1.75
C CYS A 252 -21.71 -2.83 -2.67
N PHE A 253 -22.14 -2.89 -3.94
CA PHE A 253 -21.98 -1.77 -4.87
C PHE A 253 -22.61 -0.48 -4.33
N TYR A 254 -23.84 -0.54 -3.83
CA TYR A 254 -24.52 0.65 -3.31
C TYR A 254 -23.89 1.15 -2.00
N LYS A 255 -23.37 0.26 -1.14
CA LYS A 255 -22.56 0.68 0.02
C LYS A 255 -21.32 1.47 -0.41
N ALA A 256 -20.58 1.01 -1.41
CA ALA A 256 -19.44 1.77 -1.96
C ALA A 256 -19.89 3.11 -2.55
N LYS A 257 -20.92 3.09 -3.42
CA LYS A 257 -21.45 4.29 -4.06
C LYS A 257 -21.89 5.35 -3.05
N ASN A 258 -22.46 4.95 -1.92
CA ASN A 258 -22.90 5.90 -0.89
C ASN A 258 -21.73 6.60 -0.18
N ILE A 259 -20.54 6.00 -0.15
CA ILE A 259 -19.34 6.61 0.45
C ILE A 259 -18.76 7.68 -0.49
N PHE A 260 -18.51 7.32 -1.76
CA PHE A 260 -18.00 8.26 -2.77
C PHE A 260 -18.84 8.18 -4.06
N PRO A 261 -19.99 8.87 -4.13
CA PRO A 261 -20.94 8.72 -5.23
C PRO A 261 -20.42 9.16 -6.59
N ASN A 262 -19.49 10.12 -6.59
CA ASN A 262 -18.92 10.71 -7.79
C ASN A 262 -17.58 10.09 -8.19
N HIS A 263 -17.09 9.08 -7.46
CA HIS A 263 -15.80 8.48 -7.78
C HIS A 263 -15.87 7.74 -9.13
N PRO A 264 -14.96 7.98 -10.09
CA PRO A 264 -15.07 7.45 -11.47
C PRO A 264 -15.24 5.93 -11.56
N ILE A 265 -14.64 5.20 -10.61
CA ILE A 265 -14.71 3.74 -10.54
C ILE A 265 -16.13 3.21 -10.30
N VAL A 266 -17.01 4.00 -9.66
CA VAL A 266 -18.42 3.64 -9.43
C VAL A 266 -19.16 3.55 -10.76
N SER A 267 -19.04 4.61 -11.58
CA SER A 267 -19.64 4.64 -12.91
C SER A 267 -19.06 3.56 -13.82
N LEU A 268 -17.74 3.36 -13.78
CA LEU A 268 -17.07 2.31 -14.56
C LEU A 268 -17.60 0.92 -14.21
N LEU A 269 -17.67 0.58 -12.92
CA LEU A 269 -18.11 -0.75 -12.49
C LEU A 269 -19.60 -0.98 -12.80
N TYR A 270 -20.44 0.05 -12.65
CA TYR A 270 -21.85 -0.02 -13.01
C TYR A 270 -22.06 -0.36 -14.49
N GLU A 271 -21.33 0.32 -15.37
CA GLU A 271 -21.39 0.07 -16.81
C GLU A 271 -20.77 -1.29 -17.20
N ASN A 272 -19.74 -1.74 -16.48
CA ASN A 272 -19.20 -3.09 -16.65
C ASN A 272 -20.25 -4.15 -16.30
N TYR A 273 -20.97 -4.02 -15.19
CA TYR A 273 -22.04 -4.95 -14.82
C TYR A 273 -23.17 -5.02 -15.84
N LYS A 274 -23.61 -3.88 -16.39
CA LYS A 274 -24.60 -3.86 -17.49
C LYS A 274 -24.15 -4.65 -18.72
N LYS A 275 -22.83 -4.70 -18.97
CA LYS A 275 -22.22 -5.41 -20.09
C LYS A 275 -21.84 -6.86 -19.74
N GLY A 276 -22.16 -7.34 -18.55
CA GLY A 276 -21.75 -8.67 -18.06
C GLY A 276 -20.26 -8.79 -17.75
N ILE A 277 -19.54 -7.67 -17.61
CA ILE A 277 -18.11 -7.63 -17.27
C ILE A 277 -17.96 -7.58 -15.74
N LEU A 278 -17.46 -8.66 -15.14
CA LEU A 278 -17.36 -8.83 -13.68
C LEU A 278 -15.97 -8.50 -13.14
N LYS A 279 -15.45 -7.34 -13.55
CA LYS A 279 -14.13 -6.82 -13.16
C LYS A 279 -14.07 -5.30 -13.32
N LEU A 280 -13.04 -4.69 -12.74
CA LEU A 280 -12.64 -3.30 -12.98
C LEU A 280 -11.79 -3.18 -14.24
#